data_AF-A0A3D1JD22-F1
#
_entry.id   AF-A0A3D1JD22-F1
#
_cell.length_a   1.000
_cell.length_b   1.000
_cell.length_c   1.000
_cell.angle_alpha   90.00
_cell.angle_beta   90.00
_cell.angle_gamma   90.00
#
_symmetry.space_group_name_H-M   'P 1'
#
loop_
_entity.id
_entity.type
_entity.pdbx_description
1 polymer ?
#
loop_
_entity_poly.entity_id
_entity_poly.type
_entity_poly.pdbx_seq_one_letter_code
_entity_poly.pdbx_strand_id
1 'polypeptide(L)'
;MQAFYLTEESYDFYTNVLTINDATKEFNHNIIDSYENYAVSVGTGNSMMIIKAEDSKHVGMITRELNKLYPYYHVVSQEDLKKGELSSVYTSLVLVLVIGSTIIAFITGILIVFLNKGYLNGRSKEMAILYSLGYKKSDILMVITAENTILYIFYFVIAYVLTYLADKLIFSKTVYFQWFLTMFDPVNISLIFTLILFMLSISIAWGLNGVKQSNLKKYLNE
;
A
#
# COMPACT_ATOMS: atom_id res chain seq x y z
N MET A 1 11.12 6.74 37.42
CA MET A 1 10.76 8.11 36.97
C MET A 1 9.80 8.64 38.01
N GLN A 2 10.26 9.52 38.90
CA GLN A 2 9.44 10.01 40.03
C GLN A 2 8.23 10.80 39.49
N ALA A 3 7.08 10.59 40.12
CA ALA A 3 5.78 11.06 39.69
C ALA A 3 5.67 12.59 39.75
N PHE A 4 5.98 13.26 38.64
CA PHE A 4 5.79 14.71 38.47
C PHE A 4 4.31 15.13 38.64
N TYR A 5 3.38 14.18 38.56
CA TYR A 5 1.93 14.41 38.57
C TYR A 5 1.23 14.06 39.90
N LEU A 6 1.94 13.50 40.89
CA LEU A 6 1.39 13.18 42.21
C LEU A 6 1.91 14.20 43.23
N THR A 7 1.69 15.48 42.94
CA THR A 7 2.03 16.60 43.82
C THR A 7 0.77 17.41 44.09
N GLU A 8 0.70 18.08 45.25
CA GLU A 8 -0.41 18.99 45.58
C GLU A 8 -0.56 20.10 44.52
N GLU A 9 0.56 20.60 43.99
CA GLU A 9 0.57 21.60 42.92
C GLU A 9 -0.09 21.08 41.63
N SER A 10 0.14 19.80 41.28
CA SER A 10 -0.54 19.17 40.14
C SER A 10 -2.02 18.97 40.41
N TYR A 11 -2.38 18.52 41.61
CA TYR A 11 -3.79 18.39 42.01
C TYR A 11 -4.55 19.71 41.91
N ASP A 12 -3.97 20.81 42.40
CA ASP A 12 -4.58 22.13 42.34
C ASP A 12 -4.74 22.60 40.88
N PHE A 13 -3.73 22.36 40.04
CA PHE A 13 -3.82 22.66 38.61
C PHE A 13 -4.95 21.90 37.92
N TYR A 14 -5.02 20.58 38.10
CA TYR A 14 -6.05 19.75 37.45
C TYR A 14 -7.44 20.01 38.02
N THR A 15 -7.57 20.27 39.32
CA THR A 15 -8.84 20.66 39.93
C THR A 15 -9.36 21.94 39.27
N ASN A 16 -8.52 22.97 39.16
CA ASN A 16 -8.91 24.22 38.51
C ASN A 16 -9.31 24.06 37.04
N VAL A 17 -8.60 23.21 36.29
CA VAL A 17 -8.90 22.95 34.87
C VAL A 17 -10.17 22.12 34.70
N LEU A 18 -10.42 21.16 35.60
CA LEU A 18 -11.56 20.23 35.52
C LEU A 18 -12.83 20.77 36.19
N THR A 19 -12.80 21.96 36.83
CA THR A 19 -13.98 22.64 37.40
C THR A 19 -14.35 23.95 36.71
N ILE A 20 -13.86 24.21 35.49
CA ILE A 20 -14.10 25.49 34.79
C ILE A 20 -15.59 25.80 34.59
N ASN A 21 -16.44 24.77 34.46
CA ASN A 21 -17.89 24.93 34.40
C ASN A 21 -18.61 23.79 35.13
N ASP A 22 -19.89 23.99 35.46
CA ASP A 22 -20.67 23.06 36.28
C ASP A 22 -20.77 21.65 35.68
N ALA A 23 -20.93 21.55 34.35
CA ALA A 23 -20.99 20.26 33.67
C ALA A 23 -19.66 19.48 33.74
N THR A 24 -18.54 20.19 33.62
CA THR A 24 -17.19 19.60 33.72
C THR A 24 -16.88 19.22 35.17
N LYS A 25 -17.31 20.04 36.13
CA LYS A 25 -17.20 19.76 37.56
C LYS A 25 -17.99 18.52 37.97
N GLU A 26 -19.22 18.38 37.50
CA GLU A 26 -20.07 17.21 37.80
C GLU A 26 -19.50 15.93 37.18
N PHE A 27 -19.03 15.99 35.92
CA PHE A 27 -18.41 14.85 35.25
C PHE A 27 -17.13 14.37 35.92
N ASN A 28 -16.28 15.30 36.39
CA ASN A 28 -14.97 14.98 36.96
C ASN A 28 -14.98 14.86 38.49
N HIS A 29 -16.13 15.01 39.15
CA HIS A 29 -16.23 15.05 40.62
C HIS A 29 -15.49 13.86 41.27
N ASN A 30 -15.71 12.64 40.78
CA ASN A 30 -15.09 11.42 41.31
C ASN A 30 -13.55 11.37 41.15
N ILE A 31 -12.97 12.20 40.28
CA ILE A 31 -11.52 12.27 40.01
C ILE A 31 -10.85 13.31 40.92
N ILE A 32 -11.52 14.43 41.21
CA ILE A 32 -10.93 15.59 41.91
C ILE A 32 -11.53 15.86 43.30
N ASP A 33 -12.41 14.99 43.79
CA ASP A 33 -13.08 15.14 45.10
C ASP A 33 -12.10 15.22 46.28
N SER A 34 -10.97 14.53 46.17
CA SER A 34 -9.88 14.61 47.13
C SER A 34 -8.53 14.36 46.48
N TYR A 35 -7.46 14.79 47.12
CA TYR A 35 -6.09 14.49 46.67
C TYR A 35 -5.84 12.97 46.59
N GLU A 36 -6.44 12.19 47.50
CA GLU A 36 -6.32 10.73 47.50
C GLU A 36 -7.05 10.11 46.29
N ASN A 37 -8.28 10.56 46.00
CA ASN A 37 -9.02 10.16 44.80
C ASN A 37 -8.30 10.57 43.53
N TYR A 38 -7.70 11.76 43.51
CA TYR A 38 -6.85 12.25 42.44
C TYR A 38 -5.62 11.37 42.26
N ALA A 39 -4.90 11.02 43.34
CA ALA A 39 -3.70 10.20 43.27
C ALA A 39 -3.98 8.76 42.80
N VAL A 40 -5.17 8.25 43.08
CA VAL A 40 -5.65 6.94 42.59
C VAL A 40 -6.10 7.02 41.13
N SER A 41 -6.73 8.13 40.73
CA SER A 41 -7.29 8.32 39.39
C SER A 41 -6.26 8.75 38.36
N VAL A 42 -5.31 9.60 38.78
CA VAL A 42 -4.14 10.02 38.00
C VAL A 42 -3.08 8.95 38.15
N GLY A 43 -3.21 7.90 37.33
CA GLY A 43 -2.33 6.75 37.33
C GLY A 43 -0.85 7.07 37.06
N THR A 44 -0.05 6.01 36.84
CA THR A 44 1.43 5.96 36.81
C THR A 44 2.21 6.92 35.88
N GLY A 45 1.58 7.93 35.27
CA GLY A 45 2.17 8.83 34.27
C GLY A 45 2.23 8.21 32.86
N ASN A 46 1.81 6.94 32.71
CA ASN A 46 1.62 6.30 31.43
C ASN A 46 0.18 6.52 30.96
N SER A 47 -0.03 7.54 30.12
CA SER A 47 -1.35 7.88 29.56
C SER A 47 -1.86 6.86 28.52
N MET A 48 -1.01 5.88 28.16
CA MET A 48 -1.30 4.89 27.12
C MET A 48 -0.80 3.52 27.53
N MET A 49 -1.58 2.49 27.20
CA MET A 49 -1.21 1.09 27.32
C MET A 49 -1.35 0.43 25.94
N ILE A 50 -0.28 -0.23 25.47
CA ILE A 50 -0.33 -1.00 24.22
C ILE A 50 -0.69 -2.44 24.56
N ILE A 51 -1.84 -2.89 24.07
CA ILE A 51 -2.31 -4.25 24.23
C ILE A 51 -2.08 -5.00 22.92
N LYS A 52 -1.22 -6.01 22.95
CA LYS A 52 -0.97 -6.88 21.79
C LYS A 52 -1.80 -8.16 21.93
N ALA A 53 -2.76 -8.34 21.03
CA ALA A 53 -3.47 -9.60 20.91
C ALA A 53 -2.55 -10.69 20.33
N GLU A 54 -2.67 -11.92 20.81
CA GLU A 54 -1.95 -13.08 20.25
C GLU A 54 -2.40 -13.40 18.82
N ASP A 55 -3.68 -13.16 18.50
CA ASP A 55 -4.24 -13.33 17.15
C ASP A 55 -5.05 -12.10 16.74
N SER A 56 -4.85 -11.65 15.50
CA SER A 56 -5.55 -10.51 14.89
C SER A 56 -7.07 -10.71 14.79
N LYS A 57 -7.54 -11.97 14.72
CA LYS A 57 -8.97 -12.29 14.68
C LYS A 57 -9.70 -11.93 15.97
N HIS A 58 -9.00 -11.96 17.11
CA HIS A 58 -9.57 -11.65 18.41
C HIS A 58 -9.57 -10.17 18.74
N VAL A 59 -8.85 -9.34 17.96
CA VAL A 59 -8.75 -7.89 18.22
C VAL A 59 -10.13 -7.24 18.33
N GLY A 60 -11.04 -7.52 17.41
CA GLY A 60 -12.39 -6.94 17.47
C GLY A 60 -13.24 -7.40 18.66
N MET A 61 -12.97 -8.59 19.22
CA MET A 61 -13.62 -9.06 20.46
C MET A 61 -12.98 -8.39 21.69
N ILE A 62 -11.65 -8.39 21.75
CA ILE A 62 -10.87 -7.77 22.83
C ILE A 62 -11.19 -6.28 22.95
N THR A 63 -11.22 -5.53 21.84
CA THR A 63 -11.62 -4.10 21.83
C THR A 63 -13.01 -3.90 22.42
N ARG A 64 -13.98 -4.75 22.05
CA ARG A 64 -15.36 -4.67 22.56
C ARG A 64 -15.44 -4.95 24.06
N GLU A 65 -14.72 -5.94 24.55
CA GLU A 65 -14.69 -6.25 25.99
C GLU A 65 -13.94 -5.16 26.78
N LEU A 66 -12.84 -4.62 26.26
CA LEU A 66 -12.13 -3.51 26.89
C LEU A 66 -13.00 -2.24 26.97
N ASN A 67 -13.73 -1.90 25.91
CA ASN A 67 -14.66 -0.76 25.93
C ASN A 67 -15.80 -0.93 26.95
N LYS A 68 -16.22 -2.17 27.25
CA LYS A 68 -17.21 -2.44 28.30
C LYS A 68 -16.61 -2.33 29.70
N LEU A 69 -15.41 -2.88 29.90
CA LEU A 69 -14.73 -2.89 31.20
C LEU A 69 -14.21 -1.50 31.59
N TYR A 70 -13.80 -0.71 30.59
CA TYR A 70 -13.16 0.59 30.77
C TYR A 70 -13.84 1.67 29.90
N PRO A 71 -15.13 1.99 30.15
CA PRO A 71 -15.92 2.85 29.27
C PRO A 71 -15.44 4.31 29.21
N TYR A 72 -14.66 4.76 30.20
CA TYR A 72 -14.09 6.10 30.25
C TYR A 72 -12.71 6.21 29.56
N TYR A 73 -12.17 5.11 29.06
CA TYR A 73 -10.89 5.08 28.35
C TYR A 73 -11.11 4.97 26.84
N HIS A 74 -10.36 5.77 26.07
CA HIS A 74 -10.41 5.71 24.62
C HIS A 74 -9.54 4.56 24.10
N VAL A 75 -10.15 3.41 23.81
CA VAL A 75 -9.45 2.27 23.19
C VAL A 75 -9.33 2.53 21.68
N VAL A 76 -8.10 2.58 21.18
CA VAL A 76 -7.81 2.65 19.74
C VAL A 76 -7.29 1.32 19.25
N SER A 77 -7.96 0.73 18.27
CA SER A 77 -7.59 -0.58 17.71
C SER A 77 -7.64 -0.60 16.18
N GLN A 78 -7.08 -1.65 15.57
CA GLN A 78 -7.22 -1.88 14.12
C GLN A 78 -8.69 -2.05 13.68
N GLU A 79 -9.58 -2.43 14.61
CA GLU A 79 -11.02 -2.52 14.32
C GLU A 79 -11.65 -1.13 14.20
N ASP A 80 -11.18 -0.14 14.96
CA ASP A 80 -11.68 1.25 14.86
C ASP A 80 -11.31 1.90 13.53
N LEU A 81 -10.18 1.50 12.94
CA LEU A 81 -9.79 1.88 11.57
C LEU A 81 -10.69 1.26 10.51
N LYS A 82 -11.32 0.10 10.77
CA LYS A 82 -12.16 -0.59 9.78
C LYS A 82 -13.65 -0.30 9.97
N LYS A 83 -14.13 -0.16 11.21
CA LYS A 83 -15.55 -0.06 11.55
C LYS A 83 -15.88 1.01 12.60
N GLY A 84 -14.87 1.68 13.15
CA GLY A 84 -15.06 2.78 14.11
C GLY A 84 -15.08 4.14 13.43
N GLU A 85 -14.86 5.19 14.21
CA GLU A 85 -14.92 6.59 13.77
C GLU A 85 -13.91 6.93 12.67
N LEU A 86 -12.78 6.21 12.62
CA LEU A 86 -11.74 6.38 11.62
C LEU A 86 -11.99 5.60 10.32
N SER A 87 -13.05 4.78 10.27
CA SER A 87 -13.37 3.93 9.10
C SER A 87 -13.58 4.73 7.82
N SER A 88 -14.27 5.87 7.90
CA SER A 88 -14.52 6.73 6.74
C SER A 88 -13.22 7.28 6.15
N VAL A 89 -12.32 7.77 7.02
CA VAL A 89 -11.01 8.30 6.61
C VAL A 89 -10.14 7.19 6.03
N TYR A 90 -10.06 6.04 6.70
CA TYR A 90 -9.31 4.88 6.23
C TYR A 90 -9.82 4.38 4.87
N THR A 91 -11.14 4.21 4.73
CA THR A 91 -11.75 3.73 3.49
C THR A 91 -11.52 4.71 2.35
N SER A 92 -11.64 6.02 2.60
CA SER A 92 -11.34 7.05 1.60
C SER A 92 -9.88 7.00 1.14
N LEU A 93 -8.94 6.90 2.08
CA LEU A 93 -7.50 6.77 1.78
C LEU A 93 -7.19 5.50 0.97
N VAL A 94 -7.75 4.35 1.37
CA VAL A 94 -7.59 3.09 0.64
C VAL A 94 -8.19 3.18 -0.76
N LEU A 95 -9.37 3.80 -0.90
CA LEU A 95 -10.04 3.97 -2.17
C LEU A 95 -9.21 4.86 -3.11
N VAL A 96 -8.69 5.99 -2.62
CA VAL A 96 -7.79 6.85 -3.40
C VAL A 96 -6.53 6.09 -3.83
N LEU A 97 -5.95 5.29 -2.94
CA LEU A 97 -4.76 4.50 -3.23
C LEU A 97 -5.05 3.44 -4.29
N VAL A 98 -6.14 2.68 -4.16
CA VAL A 98 -6.55 1.63 -5.11
C VAL A 98 -6.90 2.23 -6.47
N ILE A 99 -7.67 3.32 -6.51
CA ILE A 99 -8.02 3.98 -7.77
C ILE A 99 -6.77 4.56 -8.43
N GLY A 100 -5.93 5.27 -7.67
CA GLY A 100 -4.68 5.85 -8.15
C GLY A 100 -3.75 4.79 -8.74
N SER A 101 -3.52 3.68 -8.01
CA SER A 101 -2.69 2.58 -8.49
C SER A 101 -3.28 1.91 -9.73
N THR A 102 -4.60 1.77 -9.79
CA THR A 102 -5.29 1.17 -10.95
C THR A 102 -5.13 2.03 -12.20
N ILE A 103 -5.27 3.36 -12.08
CA ILE A 103 -5.07 4.29 -13.20
C ILE A 103 -3.65 4.22 -13.72
N ILE A 104 -2.65 4.26 -12.82
CA ILE A 104 -1.24 4.17 -13.20
C ILE A 104 -0.97 2.84 -13.91
N ALA A 105 -1.40 1.72 -13.32
CA ALA A 105 -1.26 0.39 -13.92
C ALA A 105 -1.92 0.30 -15.31
N PHE A 106 -3.10 0.90 -15.48
CA PHE A 106 -3.81 0.92 -16.74
C PHE A 106 -3.06 1.71 -17.83
N ILE A 107 -2.59 2.92 -17.50
CA ILE A 107 -1.80 3.76 -18.42
C ILE A 107 -0.50 3.05 -18.82
N THR A 108 0.23 2.50 -17.85
CA THR A 108 1.46 1.75 -18.10
C THR A 108 1.19 0.51 -18.97
N GLY A 109 0.11 -0.23 -18.70
CA GLY A 109 -0.30 -1.37 -19.50
C GLY A 109 -0.58 -0.97 -20.95
N ILE A 110 -1.34 0.10 -21.17
CA ILE A 110 -1.61 0.63 -22.52
C ILE A 110 -0.30 0.97 -23.25
N LEU A 111 0.62 1.70 -22.60
CA LEU A 111 1.91 2.07 -23.18
C LEU A 111 2.72 0.85 -23.60
N ILE A 112 2.79 -0.16 -22.73
CA ILE A 112 3.47 -1.43 -23.02
C ILE A 112 2.88 -2.11 -24.25
N VAL A 113 1.55 -2.16 -24.37
CA VAL A 113 0.91 -2.77 -25.54
C VAL A 113 1.24 -1.97 -26.82
N PHE A 114 1.11 -0.65 -26.81
CA PHE A 114 1.39 0.17 -27.99
C PHE A 114 2.85 0.08 -28.43
N LEU A 115 3.79 0.12 -27.48
CA LEU A 115 5.22 -0.02 -27.75
C LEU A 115 5.55 -1.38 -28.37
N ASN A 116 5.03 -2.46 -27.77
CA ASN A 116 5.26 -3.81 -28.29
C ASN A 116 4.63 -4.01 -29.68
N LYS A 117 3.41 -3.49 -29.89
CA LYS A 117 2.77 -3.51 -31.21
C LYS A 117 3.59 -2.74 -32.26
N GLY A 118 4.11 -1.57 -31.91
CA GLY A 118 4.99 -0.79 -32.78
C GLY A 118 6.27 -1.53 -33.13
N TYR A 119 6.91 -2.13 -32.12
CA TYR A 119 8.11 -2.96 -32.29
C TYR A 119 7.87 -4.15 -33.24
N LEU A 120 6.77 -4.88 -33.06
CA LEU A 120 6.38 -5.99 -33.94
C LEU A 120 6.12 -5.52 -35.37
N ASN A 121 5.41 -4.42 -35.55
CA ASN A 121 5.17 -3.86 -36.89
C ASN A 121 6.48 -3.47 -37.59
N GLY A 122 7.47 -2.94 -36.86
CA GLY A 122 8.79 -2.63 -37.41
C GLY A 122 9.55 -3.87 -37.93
N ARG A 123 9.28 -5.05 -37.36
CA ARG A 123 9.89 -6.34 -37.75
C ARG A 123 9.04 -7.13 -38.76
N SER A 124 8.05 -6.50 -39.40
CA SER A 124 7.17 -7.18 -40.37
C SER A 124 7.93 -7.81 -41.53
N LYS A 125 9.03 -7.19 -42.00
CA LYS A 125 9.89 -7.75 -43.07
C LYS A 125 10.61 -9.02 -42.62
N GLU A 126 11.16 -9.04 -41.40
CA GLU A 126 11.81 -10.22 -40.82
C GLU A 126 10.81 -11.38 -40.65
N MET A 127 9.62 -11.07 -40.13
CA MET A 127 8.55 -12.07 -40.02
C MET A 127 8.15 -12.63 -41.39
N ALA A 128 8.09 -11.80 -42.43
CA ALA A 128 7.79 -12.25 -43.79
C ALA A 128 8.84 -13.23 -44.32
N ILE A 129 10.12 -12.95 -44.10
CA ILE A 129 11.22 -13.84 -44.50
C ILE A 129 11.08 -15.20 -43.77
N LEU A 130 10.82 -15.19 -42.46
CA LEU A 130 10.62 -16.41 -41.67
C LEU A 130 9.42 -17.23 -42.17
N TYR A 131 8.31 -16.57 -42.50
CA TYR A 131 7.17 -17.25 -43.12
C TYR A 131 7.51 -17.86 -44.48
N SER A 132 8.27 -17.13 -45.32
CA SER A 132 8.72 -17.63 -46.63
C SER A 132 9.69 -18.82 -46.53
N LEU A 133 10.46 -18.90 -45.44
CA LEU A 133 11.32 -20.05 -45.12
C LEU A 133 10.56 -21.27 -44.57
N GLY A 134 9.24 -21.16 -44.37
CA GLY A 134 8.39 -22.26 -43.93
C GLY A 134 8.19 -22.36 -42.41
N TYR A 135 8.62 -21.37 -41.63
CA TYR A 135 8.36 -21.35 -40.19
C TYR A 135 6.86 -21.20 -39.90
N LYS A 136 6.37 -21.95 -38.90
CA LYS A 136 4.98 -21.85 -38.47
C LYS A 136 4.80 -20.58 -37.65
N LYS A 137 3.56 -20.06 -37.64
CA LYS A 137 3.20 -18.91 -36.80
C LYS A 137 3.60 -19.16 -35.34
N SER A 138 3.31 -20.34 -34.78
CA SER A 138 3.66 -20.72 -33.41
C SER A 138 5.14 -20.54 -33.06
N ASP A 139 6.03 -20.82 -34.01
CA ASP A 139 7.47 -20.83 -33.76
C ASP A 139 7.99 -19.38 -33.70
N ILE A 140 7.51 -18.53 -34.61
CA ILE A 140 7.76 -17.09 -34.60
C ILE A 140 7.21 -16.46 -33.31
N LEU A 141 6.01 -16.89 -32.86
CA LEU A 141 5.41 -16.44 -31.61
C LEU A 141 6.26 -16.80 -30.39
N MET A 142 6.76 -18.03 -30.35
CA MET A 142 7.59 -18.51 -29.24
C MET A 142 8.88 -17.70 -29.13
N VAL A 143 9.55 -17.43 -30.25
CA VAL A 143 10.77 -16.62 -30.30
C VAL A 143 10.50 -15.19 -29.80
N ILE A 144 9.46 -14.54 -30.31
CA ILE A 144 9.08 -13.18 -29.89
C ILE A 144 8.73 -13.13 -28.40
N THR A 145 8.02 -14.14 -27.90
CA THR A 145 7.63 -14.21 -26.50
C THR A 145 8.85 -14.39 -25.60
N ALA A 146 9.78 -15.27 -25.99
CA ALA A 146 11.02 -15.50 -25.26
C ALA A 146 11.90 -14.24 -25.22
N GLU A 147 12.09 -13.57 -26.35
CA GLU A 147 12.87 -12.34 -26.45
C GLU A 147 12.29 -11.23 -25.56
N ASN A 148 10.98 -10.98 -25.65
CA ASN A 148 10.33 -10.00 -24.80
C ASN A 148 10.41 -10.37 -23.31
N THR A 149 10.23 -11.64 -22.96
CA THR A 149 10.33 -12.09 -21.56
C THR A 149 11.70 -11.81 -20.99
N ILE A 150 12.77 -12.11 -21.74
CA ILE A 150 14.15 -11.83 -21.33
C ILE A 150 14.37 -10.33 -21.13
N LEU A 151 13.95 -9.50 -22.10
CA LEU A 151 14.08 -8.04 -22.00
C LEU A 151 13.38 -7.47 -20.77
N TYR A 152 12.15 -7.94 -20.49
CA TYR A 152 11.39 -7.48 -19.32
C TYR A 152 12.01 -7.91 -17.99
N ILE A 153 12.62 -9.10 -17.92
CA ILE A 153 13.39 -9.52 -16.74
C ILE A 153 14.55 -8.55 -16.50
N PHE A 154 15.31 -8.18 -17.56
CA PHE A 154 16.38 -7.20 -17.42
C PHE A 154 15.86 -5.82 -16.99
N TYR A 155 14.78 -5.33 -17.60
CA TYR A 155 14.17 -4.05 -17.21
C TYR A 155 13.69 -4.06 -15.76
N PHE A 156 13.12 -5.17 -15.30
CA PHE A 156 12.70 -5.32 -13.91
C PHE A 156 13.87 -5.24 -12.95
N VAL A 157 14.98 -5.93 -13.25
CA VAL A 157 16.21 -5.88 -12.44
C VAL A 157 16.79 -4.46 -12.40
N ILE A 158 16.85 -3.77 -13.56
CA ILE A 158 17.32 -2.39 -13.62
C ILE A 158 16.42 -1.46 -12.80
N ALA A 159 15.10 -1.58 -12.96
CA ALA A 159 14.14 -0.79 -12.20
C ALA A 159 14.29 -1.03 -10.69
N TYR A 160 14.43 -2.29 -10.27
CA TYR A 160 14.66 -2.65 -8.87
C TYR A 160 15.93 -1.99 -8.31
N VAL A 161 17.05 -2.05 -9.05
CA VAL A 161 18.32 -1.42 -8.64
C VAL A 161 18.17 0.10 -8.56
N LEU A 162 17.52 0.73 -9.54
CA LEU A 162 17.28 2.18 -9.53
C LEU A 162 16.41 2.60 -8.34
N THR A 163 15.36 1.84 -8.05
CA THR A 163 14.50 2.04 -6.89
C THR A 163 15.28 1.91 -5.58
N TYR A 164 16.13 0.89 -5.45
CA TYR A 164 16.99 0.70 -4.29
C TYR A 164 17.94 1.88 -4.08
N LEU A 165 18.55 2.38 -5.15
CA LEU A 165 19.40 3.57 -5.09
C LEU A 165 18.61 4.82 -4.72
N ALA A 166 17.42 5.02 -5.30
CA ALA A 166 16.55 6.15 -4.98
C ALA A 166 16.13 6.14 -3.51
N ASP A 167 15.81 4.98 -2.95
CA ASP A 167 15.49 4.84 -1.53
C ASP A 167 16.67 5.21 -0.64
N LYS A 168 17.85 4.63 -0.89
CA LYS A 168 19.06 4.88 -0.10
C LYS A 168 19.53 6.34 -0.16
N LEU A 169 19.36 7.00 -1.31
CA LEU A 169 19.84 8.36 -1.52
C LEU A 169 18.84 9.42 -1.06
N ILE A 170 17.55 9.19 -1.33
CA ILE A 170 16.48 10.19 -1.20
C ILE A 170 15.43 9.72 -0.20
N PHE A 171 14.66 8.67 -0.51
CA PHE A 171 13.39 8.40 0.21
C PHE A 171 13.59 8.08 1.70
N SER A 172 14.61 7.29 2.03
CA SER A 172 14.96 6.94 3.42
C SER A 172 15.35 8.14 4.29
N LYS A 173 15.71 9.28 3.69
CA LYS A 173 16.13 10.50 4.39
C LYS A 173 15.02 11.56 4.48
N THR A 174 13.87 11.31 3.87
CA THR A 174 12.75 12.25 3.87
C THR A 174 11.79 12.01 5.02
N VAL A 175 11.00 13.03 5.38
CA VAL A 175 9.93 12.93 6.38
C VAL A 175 8.89 11.85 6.00
N TYR A 176 8.80 11.52 4.72
CA TYR A 176 7.87 10.52 4.18
C TYR A 176 8.44 9.10 4.08
N PHE A 177 9.59 8.79 4.71
CA PHE A 177 10.23 7.47 4.61
C PHE A 177 9.29 6.31 4.98
N GLN A 178 8.36 6.54 5.92
CA GLN A 178 7.36 5.57 6.37
C GLN A 178 6.49 5.06 5.21
N TRP A 179 6.29 5.85 4.16
CA TRP A 179 5.49 5.45 3.00
C TRP A 179 6.17 4.40 2.13
N PHE A 180 7.49 4.21 2.27
CA PHE A 180 8.29 3.32 1.42
C PHE A 180 8.76 2.05 2.15
N LEU A 181 8.42 1.87 3.43
CA LEU A 181 8.88 0.74 4.24
C LEU A 181 8.52 -0.64 3.65
N THR A 182 7.37 -0.74 3.00
CA THR A 182 6.87 -1.99 2.41
C THR A 182 7.29 -2.17 0.95
N MET A 183 8.02 -1.21 0.36
CA MET A 183 8.39 -1.23 -1.06
C MET A 183 9.28 -2.43 -1.42
N PHE A 184 10.16 -2.84 -0.50
CA PHE A 184 11.06 -3.97 -0.68
C PHE A 184 10.56 -5.27 -0.03
N ASP A 185 9.30 -5.32 0.40
CA ASP A 185 8.71 -6.57 0.88
C ASP A 185 8.71 -7.61 -0.27
N PRO A 186 9.25 -8.82 -0.04
CA PRO A 186 9.30 -9.86 -1.07
C PRO A 186 7.94 -10.17 -1.71
N VAL A 187 6.85 -10.08 -0.94
CA VAL A 187 5.49 -10.31 -1.42
C VAL A 187 5.08 -9.20 -2.40
N ASN A 188 5.36 -7.94 -2.06
CA ASN A 188 5.04 -6.81 -2.93
C ASN A 188 5.86 -6.83 -4.23
N ILE A 189 7.15 -7.12 -4.14
CA ILE A 189 8.03 -7.29 -5.31
C ILE A 189 7.48 -8.40 -6.22
N SER A 190 7.11 -9.55 -5.64
CA SER A 190 6.55 -10.67 -6.39
C SER A 190 5.21 -10.33 -7.05
N LEU A 191 4.34 -9.56 -6.38
CA LEU A 191 3.07 -9.09 -6.95
C LEU A 191 3.29 -8.15 -8.14
N ILE A 192 4.21 -7.19 -8.01
CA ILE A 192 4.55 -6.27 -9.10
C ILE A 192 5.13 -7.04 -10.29
N PHE A 193 6.03 -7.99 -10.04
CA PHE A 193 6.60 -8.82 -11.10
C PHE A 193 5.53 -9.65 -11.82
N THR A 194 4.60 -10.24 -11.06
CA THR A 194 3.48 -11.01 -11.62
C THR A 194 2.55 -10.13 -12.46
N LEU A 195 2.28 -8.90 -11.99
CA LEU A 195 1.49 -7.91 -12.73
C LEU A 195 2.13 -7.57 -14.08
N ILE A 196 3.45 -7.39 -14.12
CA ILE A 196 4.19 -7.12 -15.35
C ILE A 196 4.11 -8.31 -16.31
N LEU A 197 4.28 -9.54 -15.83
CA LEU A 197 4.12 -10.75 -16.67
C LEU A 197 2.70 -10.88 -17.23
N PHE A 198 1.69 -10.52 -16.43
CA PHE A 198 0.30 -10.49 -16.88
C PHE A 198 0.09 -9.44 -17.99
N MET A 199 0.60 -8.21 -17.81
CA MET A 199 0.55 -7.16 -18.83
C MET A 199 1.28 -7.55 -20.12
N LEU A 200 2.45 -8.20 -20.00
CA LEU A 200 3.21 -8.72 -21.13
C LEU A 200 2.43 -9.77 -21.93
N SER A 201 1.76 -10.69 -21.22
CA SER A 201 0.94 -11.73 -21.86
C SER A 201 -0.20 -11.12 -22.67
N ILE A 202 -0.89 -10.12 -22.13
CA ILE A 202 -1.94 -9.37 -22.84
C ILE A 202 -1.35 -8.62 -24.05
N SER A 203 -0.21 -7.95 -23.86
CA SER A 203 0.48 -7.19 -24.90
C SER A 203 0.89 -8.05 -26.09
N ILE A 204 1.49 -9.21 -25.82
CA ILE A 204 1.84 -10.18 -26.85
C ILE A 204 0.55 -10.63 -27.54
N ALA A 205 -0.42 -11.21 -26.82
CA ALA A 205 -1.67 -11.70 -27.40
C ALA A 205 -2.36 -10.67 -28.32
N TRP A 206 -2.40 -9.40 -27.91
CA TRP A 206 -3.01 -8.34 -28.70
C TRP A 206 -2.16 -7.93 -29.91
N GLY A 207 -0.83 -7.85 -29.76
CA GLY A 207 0.10 -7.64 -30.87
C GLY A 207 -0.02 -8.71 -31.96
N LEU A 208 -0.25 -9.97 -31.57
CA LEU A 208 -0.36 -11.11 -32.50
C LEU A 208 -1.64 -11.10 -33.35
N ASN A 209 -2.73 -10.55 -32.81
CA ASN A 209 -3.97 -10.36 -33.56
C ASN A 209 -3.86 -9.21 -34.57
N GLY A 210 -2.88 -8.32 -34.41
CA GLY A 210 -2.57 -7.24 -35.36
C GLY A 210 -1.85 -7.71 -36.62
N VAL A 211 -1.02 -8.75 -36.52
CA VAL A 211 -0.23 -9.27 -37.66
C VAL A 211 -1.08 -10.24 -38.48
N LYS A 212 -1.89 -9.70 -39.41
CA LYS A 212 -2.64 -10.49 -40.39
C LYS A 212 -1.74 -10.94 -41.52
N GLN A 213 -1.75 -12.25 -41.80
CA GLN A 213 -0.98 -12.88 -42.87
C GLN A 213 -1.28 -12.28 -44.27
N SER A 214 -2.47 -11.69 -44.44
CA SER A 214 -2.88 -11.00 -45.67
C SER A 214 -2.01 -9.78 -46.03
N ASN A 215 -1.35 -9.15 -45.04
CA ASN A 215 -0.49 -7.98 -45.28
C ASN A 215 0.94 -8.36 -45.68
N LEU A 216 1.35 -9.63 -45.49
CA LEU A 216 2.71 -10.09 -45.82
C LEU A 216 3.05 -9.99 -47.31
N LYS A 217 2.07 -10.22 -48.19
CA LYS A 217 2.25 -10.00 -49.65
C LYS A 217 2.54 -8.54 -50.00
N LYS A 218 2.09 -7.59 -49.18
CA LYS A 218 2.32 -6.16 -49.39
C LYS A 218 3.73 -5.76 -48.97
N TYR A 219 4.22 -6.30 -47.85
CA TYR A 219 5.55 -6.01 -47.31
C TYR A 219 6.72 -6.64 -48.09
N LEU A 220 6.48 -7.66 -48.91
CA LEU A 220 7.48 -8.28 -49.79
C LEU A 220 7.65 -7.56 -51.14
N ASN A 221 6.67 -6.71 -51.52
CA ASN A 221 6.65 -5.99 -52.80
C ASN A 221 7.01 -4.49 -52.66
N GLU A 222 7.37 -4.04 -51.44
CA GLU A 222 7.92 -2.70 -51.12
C GLU A 222 9.34 -2.81 -50.56
#